data_AF-A0A965NVA3-F1
#
_entry.id   AF-A0A965NVA3-F1
#
_cell.length_a   1.000
_cell.length_b   1.000
_cell.length_c   1.000
_cell.angle_alpha   90.00
_cell.angle_beta   90.00
_cell.angle_gamma   90.00
#
_symmetry.space_group_name_H-M   'P 1'
#
loop_
_entity.id
_entity.type
_entity.pdbx_description
1 polymer ?
#
loop_
_entity_poly.entity_id
_entity_poly.type
_entity_poly.pdbx_seq_one_letter_code
_entity_poly.pdbx_strand_id
1 'polypeptide(L)'
;MARNTLEPELPTELSTSPARIVSVAVDAPLPGVLDYRDGEFSLSHGAWVEVPLGRRRVLGLVVDPSRLDHLAGQDSSQEIPPDRLKSVVHHFSILAPADPKWLELASFAARYYRKPFGQIAVGLVPKWLRDLKNL
;
A
#
# COMPACT_ATOMS: atom_id res chain seq x y z
N MET A 1 -10.20 14.40 -58.92
CA MET A 1 -8.81 13.87 -58.84
C MET A 1 -8.17 14.44 -57.58
N ALA A 2 -7.63 13.54 -56.76
CA ALA A 2 -7.25 13.71 -55.37
C ALA A 2 -5.96 14.54 -55.16
N ARG A 3 -5.91 15.30 -54.06
CA ARG A 3 -4.75 15.54 -53.15
C ARG A 3 -5.31 16.12 -51.83
N ASN A 4 -5.88 15.28 -50.95
CA ASN A 4 -5.24 14.76 -49.74
C ASN A 4 -4.64 15.84 -48.82
N THR A 5 -5.48 16.45 -47.98
CA THR A 5 -5.06 17.13 -46.75
C THR A 5 -5.19 16.11 -45.63
N LEU A 6 -4.09 15.43 -45.30
CA LEU A 6 -3.94 14.71 -44.05
C LEU A 6 -3.00 15.56 -43.20
N GLU A 7 -3.57 16.29 -42.25
CA GLU A 7 -2.83 16.72 -41.07
C GLU A 7 -2.24 15.48 -40.38
N PRO A 8 -0.97 15.51 -39.95
CA PRO A 8 -0.49 14.47 -39.06
C PRO A 8 -1.15 14.67 -37.70
N GLU A 9 -2.17 13.85 -37.43
CA GLU A 9 -2.69 13.59 -36.09
C GLU A 9 -1.51 13.40 -35.14
N LEU A 10 -1.38 14.29 -34.15
CA LEU A 10 -0.34 14.23 -33.13
C LEU A 10 -0.34 12.84 -32.47
N PRO A 11 0.83 12.30 -32.07
CA PRO A 11 0.88 11.07 -31.31
C PRO A 11 0.01 11.21 -30.07
N THR A 12 -0.94 10.28 -29.94
CA THR A 12 -1.66 9.95 -28.72
C THR A 12 -0.73 10.08 -27.54
N GLU A 13 -0.88 11.15 -26.74
CA GLU A 13 -0.21 11.26 -25.47
C GLU A 13 -0.62 10.03 -24.67
N LEU A 14 0.33 9.09 -24.50
CA LEU A 14 0.27 8.06 -23.50
C LEU A 14 0.05 8.78 -22.18
N SER A 15 -1.22 8.83 -21.74
CA SER A 15 -1.63 9.35 -20.46
C SER A 15 -1.04 8.42 -19.40
N THR A 16 0.26 8.58 -19.14
CA THR A 16 0.96 7.91 -18.05
C THR A 16 0.49 8.64 -16.81
N SER A 17 -0.69 8.26 -16.33
CA SER A 17 -1.14 8.66 -14.99
C SER A 17 0.00 8.36 -14.03
N PRO A 18 0.41 9.32 -13.18
CA PRO A 18 1.52 9.11 -12.27
C PRO A 18 1.24 7.85 -11.46
N ALA A 19 2.23 6.94 -11.42
CA ALA A 19 2.10 5.68 -10.70
C ALA A 19 1.75 5.99 -9.24
N ARG A 20 0.52 5.66 -8.83
CA ARG A 20 0.05 5.92 -7.47
C ARG A 20 0.87 5.08 -6.50
N ILE A 21 1.42 5.74 -5.49
CA ILE A 21 2.18 5.10 -4.41
C ILE A 21 1.26 4.95 -3.21
N VAL A 22 1.32 3.79 -2.57
CA VAL A 22 0.58 3.48 -1.34
C VAL A 22 1.55 2.97 -0.29
N SER A 23 1.38 3.45 0.95
CA SER A 23 2.16 2.95 2.08
C SER A 23 1.45 1.77 2.73
N VAL A 24 2.17 0.67 2.91
CA VAL A 24 1.62 -0.60 3.39
C VAL A 24 2.38 -1.03 4.64
N ALA A 25 1.63 -1.24 5.72
CA ALA A 25 2.11 -1.84 6.95
C ALA A 25 2.11 -3.37 6.82
N VAL A 26 3.20 -4.03 7.21
CA VAL A 26 3.37 -5.49 7.14
C VAL A 26 3.87 -6.05 8.46
N ASP A 27 3.59 -7.32 8.74
CA ASP A 27 4.15 -8.03 9.90
C ASP A 27 5.64 -8.36 9.69
N ALA A 28 6.48 -7.36 9.95
CA ALA A 28 7.93 -7.41 9.85
C ALA A 28 8.59 -6.50 10.90
N PRO A 29 9.81 -6.81 11.37
CA PRO A 29 10.53 -5.98 12.33
C PRO A 29 11.11 -4.72 11.66
N LEU A 30 10.24 -3.89 11.08
CA LEU A 30 10.57 -2.65 10.39
C LEU A 30 9.89 -1.49 11.11
N PRO A 31 10.59 -0.39 11.44
CA PRO A 31 10.05 0.66 12.29
C PRO A 31 8.86 1.42 11.69
N GLY A 32 8.69 1.40 10.36
CA GLY A 32 7.64 2.11 9.64
C GLY A 32 6.90 1.26 8.61
N VAL A 33 6.31 1.95 7.64
CA VAL A 33 5.56 1.38 6.52
C VAL A 33 6.45 1.25 5.29
N LEU A 34 6.03 0.42 4.34
CA LEU A 34 6.74 0.21 3.08
C LEU A 34 5.91 0.76 1.92
N ASP A 35 6.56 1.48 1.02
CA ASP A 35 5.89 2.01 -0.17
C ASP A 35 5.82 0.98 -1.28
N TYR A 36 4.66 0.93 -1.93
CA TYR A 36 4.38 0.07 -3.07
C TYR A 36 3.66 0.87 -4.15
N ARG A 37 3.75 0.40 -5.40
CA ARG A 37 2.87 0.89 -6.45
C ARG A 37 1.49 0.28 -6.28
N ASP A 38 0.45 1.12 -6.24
CA ASP A 38 -0.96 0.75 -6.19
C ASP A 38 -1.34 -0.15 -7.38
N GLY A 39 -0.76 0.13 -8.56
CA GLY A 39 -1.22 -0.49 -9.81
C GLY A 39 -2.55 0.12 -10.22
N GLU A 40 -3.59 -0.70 -10.34
CA GLU A 40 -4.94 -0.27 -10.80
C GLU A 40 -6.03 -0.45 -9.72
N PHE A 41 -5.67 -0.79 -8.47
CA PHE A 41 -6.64 -1.17 -7.44
C PHE A 41 -7.35 0.02 -6.77
N SER A 42 -6.82 1.24 -6.88
CA SER A 42 -7.36 2.45 -6.22
C SER A 42 -7.57 2.25 -4.72
N LEU A 43 -6.51 1.81 -4.05
CA LEU A 43 -6.55 1.41 -2.64
C LEU A 43 -6.82 2.59 -1.70
N SER A 44 -7.64 2.33 -0.68
CA SER A 44 -7.97 3.28 0.37
C SER A 44 -7.28 2.92 1.71
N HIS A 45 -7.21 3.90 2.61
CA HIS A 45 -6.75 3.69 3.98
C HIS A 45 -7.54 2.57 4.66
N GLY A 46 -6.84 1.61 5.26
CA GLY A 46 -7.42 0.44 5.91
C GLY A 46 -7.63 -0.76 4.97
N ALA A 47 -7.39 -0.63 3.66
CA ALA A 47 -7.55 -1.74 2.72
C ALA A 47 -6.52 -2.87 2.98
N TRP A 48 -6.96 -4.11 2.78
CA TRP A 48 -6.12 -5.31 2.94
C TRP A 48 -5.55 -5.74 1.59
N VAL A 49 -4.24 -5.93 1.53
CA VAL A 49 -3.53 -6.21 0.29
C VAL A 49 -2.54 -7.34 0.45
N GLU A 50 -2.17 -7.95 -0.66
CA GLU A 50 -1.04 -8.84 -0.75
C GLU A 50 0.15 -8.12 -1.36
N VAL A 51 1.28 -8.15 -0.66
CA VAL A 51 2.49 -7.46 -1.09
C VAL A 51 3.73 -8.37 -1.03
N PRO A 52 4.70 -8.17 -1.93
CA PRO A 52 5.97 -8.88 -1.86
C PRO A 52 6.85 -8.32 -0.73
N LEU A 53 7.36 -9.20 0.12
CA LEU A 53 8.31 -8.89 1.19
C LEU A 53 9.50 -9.86 1.11
N GLY A 54 10.64 -9.37 0.63
CA GLY A 54 11.80 -10.22 0.33
C GLY A 54 11.46 -11.28 -0.72
N ARG A 55 11.55 -12.56 -0.34
CA ARG A 55 11.25 -13.75 -1.17
C ARG A 55 9.82 -14.30 -0.99
N ARG A 56 9.04 -13.75 -0.07
CA ARG A 56 7.68 -14.21 0.24
C ARG A 56 6.64 -13.15 -0.12
N ARG A 57 5.38 -13.56 -0.21
CA ARG A 57 4.21 -12.68 -0.26
C ARG A 57 3.56 -12.68 1.12
N VAL A 58 3.05 -11.54 1.56
CA VAL A 58 2.45 -11.38 2.90
C VAL A 58 1.19 -10.52 2.83
N LEU A 59 0.31 -10.70 3.82
CA LEU A 59 -0.80 -9.77 4.06
C LEU A 59 -0.22 -8.43 4.53
N GLY A 60 -0.68 -7.37 3.92
CA GLY A 60 -0.36 -5.99 4.23
C GLY A 60 -1.64 -5.17 4.44
N LEU A 61 -1.48 -4.07 5.15
CA LEU A 61 -2.53 -3.12 5.47
C LEU A 61 -2.16 -1.77 4.88
N VAL A 62 -2.96 -1.26 3.96
CA VAL A 62 -2.77 0.07 3.39
C VAL A 62 -3.05 1.11 4.46
N VAL A 63 -2.10 2.02 4.66
CA VAL A 63 -2.24 3.11 5.62
C VAL A 63 -1.81 4.43 5.00
N ASP A 64 -2.36 5.49 5.55
CA ASP A 64 -2.02 6.87 5.24
C ASP A 64 -1.28 7.36 6.48
N PRO A 65 0.06 7.51 6.42
CA PRO A 65 0.86 7.90 7.58
C PRO A 65 0.40 9.24 8.19
N SER A 66 -0.17 10.14 7.39
CA SER A 66 -0.66 11.44 7.86
C SER A 66 -1.88 11.32 8.79
N ARG A 67 -2.61 10.20 8.74
CA ARG A 67 -3.79 9.93 9.58
C ARG A 67 -3.47 9.22 10.89
N LEU A 68 -2.21 8.82 11.11
CA LEU A 68 -1.82 8.03 12.28
C LEU A 68 -0.68 8.73 13.02
N ASP A 69 -0.97 9.30 14.19
CA ASP A 69 -0.03 10.08 15.00
C ASP A 69 1.34 9.43 15.22
N HIS A 70 1.41 8.09 15.35
CA HIS A 70 2.66 7.38 15.59
C HIS A 70 3.53 7.24 14.33
N LEU A 71 2.91 7.32 13.16
CA LEU A 71 3.55 7.27 11.85
C LEU A 71 3.71 8.66 11.21
N ALA A 72 3.01 9.68 11.73
CA ALA A 72 3.14 11.06 11.31
C ALA A 72 4.60 11.54 11.48
N GLY A 73 5.22 11.97 10.37
CA GLY A 73 6.63 12.39 10.34
C GLY A 73 7.65 11.24 10.26
N GLN A 74 7.21 9.98 10.17
CA GLN A 74 8.06 8.91 9.66
C GLN A 74 7.99 8.91 8.15
N ASP A 75 8.84 9.73 7.54
CA ASP A 75 9.07 9.68 6.11
C ASP A 75 9.52 8.25 5.77
N SER A 76 8.86 7.62 4.80
CA SER A 76 9.28 6.33 4.27
C SER A 76 10.74 6.49 3.88
N SER A 77 11.63 5.86 4.65
CA SER A 77 13.03 6.33 4.74
C SER A 77 13.90 5.96 3.54
N GLN A 78 13.28 5.72 2.38
CA GLN A 78 13.99 5.59 1.13
C GLN A 78 13.17 6.29 0.06
N GLU A 79 13.73 7.38 -0.44
CA GLU A 79 13.40 8.04 -1.69
C GLU A 79 13.71 7.07 -2.85
N ILE A 80 12.99 5.95 -2.89
CA ILE A 80 13.11 4.92 -3.91
C ILE A 80 12.42 5.48 -5.14
N PRO A 81 13.11 5.59 -6.29
CA PRO A 81 12.45 5.97 -7.53
C PRO A 81 11.24 5.08 -7.76
N PRO A 82 10.07 5.63 -8.16
CA PRO A 82 8.82 4.88 -8.28
C PRO A 82 8.96 3.61 -9.14
N ASP A 83 9.87 3.62 -10.12
CA ASP A 83 10.15 2.47 -11.00
C ASP A 83 10.81 1.27 -10.29
N ARG A 84 11.46 1.50 -9.14
CA ARG A 84 12.07 0.45 -8.31
C ARG A 84 11.14 -0.07 -7.22
N LEU A 85 10.01 0.61 -6.99
CA LEU A 85 9.00 0.15 -6.05
C LEU A 85 8.33 -1.12 -6.59
N LYS A 86 8.23 -2.12 -5.71
CA LYS A 86 7.43 -3.31 -6.01
C LYS A 86 5.95 -2.92 -6.08
N SER A 87 5.18 -3.63 -6.89
CA SER A 87 3.74 -3.41 -6.98
C SER A 87 2.99 -4.22 -5.92
N VAL A 88 1.84 -3.71 -5.49
CA VAL A 88 0.82 -4.51 -4.81
C VAL A 88 0.43 -5.66 -5.75
N VAL A 89 0.35 -6.88 -5.20
CA VAL A 89 0.04 -8.08 -5.99
C VAL A 89 -1.46 -8.30 -6.09
N HIS A 90 -2.17 -8.08 -5.00
CA HIS A 90 -3.61 -8.30 -4.94
C HIS A 90 -4.27 -7.40 -3.90
N HIS A 91 -5.51 -7.00 -4.16
CA HIS A 91 -6.38 -6.30 -3.22
C HIS A 91 -7.48 -7.25 -2.77
N PHE A 92 -7.55 -7.55 -1.48
CA PHE A 92 -8.58 -8.43 -0.90
C PHE A 92 -9.90 -7.67 -0.71
N SER A 93 -10.55 -7.31 -1.82
CA SER A 93 -11.77 -6.47 -1.83
C SER A 93 -12.98 -7.10 -1.12
N ILE A 94 -12.95 -8.41 -0.87
CA ILE A 94 -13.97 -9.11 -0.07
C ILE A 94 -13.87 -8.79 1.43
N LEU A 95 -12.70 -8.35 1.89
CA LEU A 95 -12.51 -7.90 3.27
C LEU A 95 -12.92 -6.43 3.39
N ALA A 96 -13.74 -6.13 4.39
CA ALA A 96 -13.97 -4.75 4.76
C ALA A 96 -12.64 -4.06 5.12
N PRO A 97 -12.43 -2.79 4.74
CA PRO A 97 -11.31 -2.01 5.23
C PRO A 97 -11.28 -2.00 6.76
N ALA A 98 -10.09 -1.95 7.34
CA ALA A 98 -9.90 -1.83 8.77
C ALA A 98 -10.61 -0.58 9.31
N ASP A 99 -11.33 -0.74 10.42
CA ASP A 99 -12.06 0.33 11.07
C ASP A 99 -11.09 1.46 11.52
N PRO A 100 -11.39 2.75 11.26
CA PRO A 100 -10.50 3.85 11.64
C PRO A 100 -10.16 3.90 13.13
N LYS A 101 -11.10 3.62 14.04
CA LYS A 101 -10.84 3.61 15.48
C LYS A 101 -9.96 2.44 15.88
N TRP A 102 -10.08 1.31 15.19
CA TRP A 102 -9.18 0.19 15.38
C TRP A 102 -7.74 0.52 14.93
N LEU A 103 -7.58 1.28 13.84
CA LEU A 103 -6.28 1.78 13.39
C LEU A 103 -5.65 2.75 14.38
N GLU A 104 -6.45 3.66 14.97
CA GLU A 104 -6.02 4.53 16.05
C GLU A 104 -5.57 3.74 17.29
N LEU A 105 -6.32 2.70 17.67
CA LEU A 105 -5.95 1.82 18.77
C LEU A 105 -4.63 1.07 18.49
N ALA A 106 -4.45 0.55 17.29
CA ALA A 106 -3.22 -0.13 16.88
C ALA A 106 -2.03 0.85 16.87
N SER A 107 -2.23 2.08 16.40
CA SER A 107 -1.24 3.17 16.41
C SER A 107 -0.84 3.54 17.84
N PHE A 108 -1.82 3.70 18.74
CA PHE A 108 -1.57 3.90 20.16
C PHE A 108 -0.77 2.76 20.78
N ALA A 109 -1.17 1.50 20.52
CA ALA A 109 -0.50 0.32 21.06
C ALA A 109 0.94 0.19 20.55
N ALA A 110 1.19 0.45 19.27
CA ALA A 110 2.53 0.47 18.67
C ALA A 110 3.44 1.49 19.38
N ARG A 111 2.92 2.71 19.60
CA ARG A 111 3.60 3.77 20.35
C ARG A 111 3.87 3.35 21.81
N TYR A 112 2.86 2.83 22.49
CA TYR A 112 2.92 2.49 23.92
C TYR A 112 3.87 1.32 24.19
N TYR A 113 3.75 0.24 23.43
CA TYR A 113 4.60 -0.94 23.59
C TYR A 113 5.95 -0.82 22.87
N ARG A 114 6.20 0.30 22.19
CA ARG A 114 7.40 0.56 21.38
C ARG A 114 7.68 -0.59 20.40
N LYS A 115 6.63 -1.05 19.72
CA LYS A 115 6.67 -2.11 18.72
C LYS A 115 6.34 -1.52 17.34
N PRO A 116 6.91 -2.04 16.26
CA PRO A 116 6.55 -1.68 14.90
C PRO A 116 5.03 -1.67 14.66
N PHE A 117 4.50 -0.62 14.05
CA PHE A 117 3.07 -0.52 13.75
C PHE A 117 2.57 -1.70 12.92
N GLY A 118 3.31 -2.09 11.88
CA GLY A 118 2.92 -3.23 11.04
C GLY A 118 2.82 -4.56 11.80
N GLN A 119 3.71 -4.81 12.77
CA GLN A 119 3.61 -6.00 13.64
C GLN A 119 2.38 -5.95 14.54
N ILE A 120 2.04 -4.77 15.07
CA ILE A 120 0.85 -4.62 15.91
C ILE A 120 -0.42 -4.74 15.08
N ALA A 121 -0.59 -3.91 14.06
CA ALA A 121 -1.80 -3.87 13.26
C ALA A 121 -2.05 -5.23 12.57
N VAL A 122 -1.09 -5.77 11.83
CA VAL A 122 -1.28 -7.06 11.17
C VAL A 122 -1.33 -8.20 12.18
N GLY A 123 -0.56 -8.14 13.28
CA GLY A 123 -0.55 -9.16 14.33
C GLY A 123 -1.87 -9.31 15.10
N LEU A 124 -2.66 -8.23 15.21
CA LEU A 124 -4.00 -8.24 15.80
C LEU A 124 -5.03 -9.00 14.95
N VAL A 125 -4.73 -9.26 13.69
CA VAL A 125 -5.60 -10.01 12.78
C VAL A 125 -5.55 -11.52 13.11
N PRO A 126 -6.70 -12.22 13.09
CA PRO A 126 -6.74 -13.66 13.29
C PRO A 126 -5.73 -14.41 12.42
N LYS A 127 -5.04 -15.41 13.01
CA LYS A 127 -3.95 -16.12 12.33
C LYS A 127 -4.37 -16.74 10.99
N TRP A 128 -5.59 -17.26 10.89
CA TRP A 128 -6.09 -17.86 9.66
C TRP A 128 -6.25 -16.83 8.53
N LEU A 129 -6.60 -15.59 8.86
CA LEU A 129 -6.77 -14.49 7.90
C LEU A 129 -5.42 -13.91 7.43
N ARG A 130 -4.36 -14.11 8.22
CA ARG A 130 -2.99 -13.74 7.82
C ARG A 130 -2.36 -14.71 6.82
N ASP A 131 -2.87 -15.93 6.72
CA ASP A 131 -2.40 -16.91 5.75
C ASP A 131 -3.09 -16.68 4.42
N LEU A 132 -2.33 -16.19 3.45
CA LEU A 132 -2.79 -15.84 2.10
C LEU A 132 -3.43 -17.00 1.35
N LYS A 133 -3.19 -18.25 1.77
CA LYS A 133 -3.86 -19.42 1.17
C LYS A 133 -5.35 -19.50 1.50
N ASN A 134 -5.80 -18.77 2.52
CA ASN A 134 -7.18 -18.75 2.99
C ASN A 134 -7.96 -17.52 2.48
N LEU A 135 -7.33 -16.70 1.63
CA LEU A 135 -7.85 -15.45 1.08
C LEU A 135 -7.86 -15.50 -0.44
#